data_AF-A0A074M887-F1
#
_entry.id   AF-A0A074M887-F1
#
_cell.length_a   1.000
_cell.length_b   1.000
_cell.length_c   1.000
_cell.angle_alpha   90.00
_cell.angle_beta   90.00
_cell.angle_gamma   90.00
#
_symmetry.space_group_name_H-M   'P 1'
#
loop_
_entity.id
_entity.type
_entity.pdbx_description
1 polymer ?
#
loop_
_entity_poly.entity_id
_entity_poly.type
_entity_poly.pdbx_seq_one_letter_code
_entity_poly.pdbx_strand_id
1 'polypeptide(L)'
;MSLEIKKIDVCIGNTDKGTDWVLEELKKEHPELKGQRWGCLGNCGNCYKKLFVMANNRHLIEADTKEELLETLKSQMAENN
;
A
#
# COMPACT_ATOMS: atom_id res chain seq x y z
N MET A 1 2.35 -15.50 12.11
CA MET A 1 1.95 -14.14 12.53
C MET A 1 1.00 -13.63 11.48
N SER A 2 -0.29 -13.57 11.82
CA SER A 2 -1.39 -13.24 10.92
C SER A 2 -1.35 -11.74 10.56
N LEU A 3 -1.34 -11.40 9.28
CA LEU A 3 -1.43 -10.00 8.82
C LEU A 3 -2.79 -9.76 8.17
N GLU A 4 -3.78 -9.45 9.00
CA GLU A 4 -5.08 -9.00 8.52
C GLU A 4 -4.96 -7.53 8.11
N ILE A 5 -4.58 -7.27 6.85
CA ILE A 5 -4.38 -5.92 6.32
C ILE A 5 -5.74 -5.21 6.21
N LYS A 6 -6.11 -4.49 7.27
CA LYS A 6 -7.36 -3.72 7.35
C LYS A 6 -7.19 -2.25 7.00
N LYS A 7 -5.95 -1.76 7.03
CA LYS A 7 -5.62 -0.37 6.78
C LYS A 7 -4.38 -0.26 5.91
N ILE A 8 -4.43 0.59 4.90
CA ILE A 8 -3.29 0.92 4.05
C ILE A 8 -3.10 2.43 4.06
N ASP A 9 -1.89 2.84 4.43
CA ASP A 9 -1.45 4.21 4.44
C ASP A 9 -0.51 4.43 3.23
N VAL A 10 -0.92 5.30 2.31
CA VAL A 10 -0.13 5.65 1.11
C VAL A 10 0.43 7.06 1.24
N CYS A 11 1.66 7.27 0.80
CA CYS A 11 2.26 8.59 0.74
C CYS A 11 1.74 9.36 -0.49
N ILE A 12 1.26 10.59 -0.31
CA ILE A 12 0.82 11.45 -1.44
C ILE A 12 1.96 11.80 -2.40
N GLY A 13 3.22 11.70 -1.98
CA GLY A 13 4.36 11.88 -2.89
C GLY A 13 4.52 10.73 -3.89
N ASN A 14 3.88 9.58 -3.63
CA ASN A 14 3.92 8.40 -4.50
C ASN A 14 2.63 8.23 -5.32
N THR A 15 1.57 9.01 -5.05
CA THR A 15 0.30 8.86 -5.77
C THR A 15 0.46 9.16 -7.26
N ASP A 16 1.31 10.13 -7.61
CA ASP A 16 1.69 10.41 -9.01
C ASP A 16 2.35 9.22 -9.72
N LYS A 17 3.04 8.35 -8.96
CA LYS A 17 3.67 7.13 -9.50
C LYS A 17 2.70 5.95 -9.62
N GLY A 18 1.48 6.07 -9.08
CA GLY A 18 0.43 5.06 -9.21
C GLY A 18 0.05 4.32 -7.92
N THR A 19 0.50 4.74 -6.73
CA THR A 19 -0.01 4.14 -5.47
C THR A 19 -1.49 4.44 -5.22
N ASP A 20 -2.03 5.51 -5.79
CA ASP A 20 -3.46 5.82 -5.71
C ASP A 20 -4.29 4.75 -6.45
N TRP A 21 -3.84 4.38 -7.66
CA TRP A 21 -4.46 3.31 -8.45
C TRP A 21 -4.45 1.96 -7.72
N VAL A 22 -3.33 1.60 -7.08
CA VAL A 22 -3.22 0.37 -6.28
C VAL A 22 -4.25 0.35 -5.14
N LEU A 23 -4.42 1.49 -4.47
CA LEU A 23 -5.38 1.61 -3.37
C LEU A 23 -6.83 1.49 -3.86
N GLU A 24 -7.16 2.06 -5.02
CA GLU A 24 -8.48 1.93 -5.62
C GLU A 24 -8.78 0.48 -6.03
N GLU A 25 -7.83 -0.21 -6.66
CA GLU A 25 -7.99 -1.62 -7.03
C GLU A 25 -8.21 -2.50 -5.80
N LEU A 26 -7.43 -2.30 -4.73
CA LEU A 26 -7.61 -3.03 -3.49
C LEU A 26 -8.95 -2.74 -2.81
N LYS A 27 -9.45 -1.51 -2.87
CA LYS A 27 -10.78 -1.16 -2.35
C LYS A 27 -11.93 -1.81 -3.13
N LYS A 28 -11.74 -2.07 -4.43
CA LYS A 28 -12.74 -2.79 -5.24
C LYS A 28 -12.88 -4.24 -4.79
N GLU A 29 -11.77 -4.90 -4.45
CA GLU A 29 -11.77 -6.27 -3.95
C GLU A 29 -12.11 -6.37 -2.46
N HIS A 30 -11.67 -5.38 -1.67
CA HIS A 30 -11.87 -5.32 -0.22
C HIS A 30 -12.53 -3.99 0.17
N PRO A 31 -13.87 -3.89 0.10
CA PRO A 31 -14.60 -2.66 0.45
C PRO A 31 -14.43 -2.27 1.93
N GLU A 32 -14.05 -3.20 2.79
CA GLU A 32 -13.73 -2.95 4.20
C GLU A 32 -12.34 -2.31 4.44
N LEU A 33 -11.49 -2.27 3.40
CA LEU A 33 -10.14 -1.77 3.50
C LEU A 33 -10.10 -0.25 3.72
N LYS A 34 -9.48 0.17 4.82
CA LYS A 34 -9.28 1.60 5.11
C LYS A 34 -8.04 2.14 4.40
N GLY A 35 -8.28 2.85 3.30
CA GLY A 35 -7.23 3.60 2.60
C GLY A 35 -7.06 5.01 3.12
N GLN A 36 -5.93 5.32 3.74
CA GLN A 36 -5.57 6.67 4.17
C GLN A 36 -4.41 7.22 3.36
N ARG A 37 -4.55 8.49 2.95
CA ARG A 37 -3.47 9.23 2.27
C ARG A 37 -2.74 10.06 3.32
N TRP A 38 -1.45 9.81 3.49
CA TRP A 38 -0.60 10.56 4.40
C TRP A 38 0.25 11.56 3.63
N GLY A 39 0.26 12.80 4.12
CA GLY A 39 0.99 13.92 3.52
C GLY A 39 2.50 13.67 3.45
N CYS A 40 3.11 13.47 4.61
CA CYS A 40 4.48 13.00 4.72
C CYS A 40 4.50 11.94 5.81
N LEU A 41 4.86 10.70 5.46
CA LEU A 41 5.10 9.63 6.45
C LEU A 41 6.42 9.85 7.23
N GLY A 42 6.99 11.06 7.21
CA GLY A 42 8.26 11.41 7.85
C GLY A 42 9.49 10.84 7.14
N ASN A 43 9.32 10.14 6.01
CA ASN A 43 10.40 9.45 5.31
C ASN A 43 10.90 10.23 4.08
N CYS A 44 11.16 11.53 4.26
CA CYS A 44 11.64 12.43 3.22
C CYS A 44 12.92 11.88 2.56
N GLY A 45 12.79 11.37 1.33
CA GLY A 45 13.87 10.77 0.55
C GLY A 45 13.57 9.37 0.00
N ASN A 46 12.77 8.56 0.71
CA ASN A 46 12.40 7.21 0.24
C ASN A 46 11.25 7.20 -0.78
N CYS A 47 10.37 8.22 -0.75
CA CYS A 47 9.31 8.41 -1.75
C CYS A 47 9.87 8.54 -3.18
N TYR A 48 11.10 9.06 -3.30
CA TYR A 48 11.72 9.24 -4.59
C TYR A 48 12.32 7.93 -5.15
N LYS A 49 12.72 6.99 -4.27
CA LYS A 49 13.47 5.79 -4.65
C LYS A 49 12.58 4.61 -5.09
N LYS A 50 11.49 4.31 -4.38
CA LYS A 50 10.60 3.18 -4.67
C LYS A 50 9.14 3.47 -4.31
N LEU A 51 8.21 2.75 -4.93
CA LEU A 51 6.80 2.78 -4.53
C LEU A 51 6.66 1.99 -3.23
N PHE A 52 6.02 2.58 -2.23
CA PHE A 52 5.76 1.89 -0.98
C PHE A 52 4.40 2.28 -0.39
N VAL A 53 3.81 1.33 0.32
CA VAL A 53 2.63 1.52 1.16
C VAL A 53 2.90 0.97 2.55
N MET A 54 2.16 1.46 3.53
CA MET A 54 2.24 0.94 4.89
C MET A 54 0.93 0.27 5.28
N ALA A 55 0.96 -1.04 5.38
CA ALA A 55 -0.14 -1.87 5.86
C ALA A 55 -0.18 -1.86 7.40
N ASN A 56 -1.36 -1.63 7.97
CA ASN A 56 -1.65 -1.62 9.41
C ASN A 56 -0.68 -0.76 10.26
N ASN A 57 -0.13 0.32 9.70
CA ASN A 57 0.85 1.18 10.39
C ASN A 57 2.10 0.43 10.93
N ARG A 58 2.37 -0.79 10.44
CA ARG A 58 3.45 -1.66 10.95
C ARG A 58 4.23 -2.37 9.85
N HIS A 59 3.59 -2.64 8.72
CA HIS A 59 4.19 -3.37 7.62
C HIS A 59 4.43 -2.45 6.45
N LEU A 60 5.70 -2.17 6.17
CA LEU A 60 6.10 -1.49 4.96
C LEU A 60 6.15 -2.52 3.83
N ILE A 61 5.40 -2.26 2.76
CA ILE A 61 5.45 -3.05 1.53
C ILE A 61 5.95 -2.11 0.44
N GLU A 62 7.08 -2.46 -0.16
CA GLU A 62 7.74 -1.71 -1.22
C GLU A 62 7.85 -2.55 -2.47
N ALA A 63 7.78 -1.89 -3.63
CA ALA A 63 7.87 -2.51 -4.93
C ALA A 63 8.47 -1.53 -5.94
N ASP A 64 8.97 -2.08 -7.05
CA ASP A 64 9.54 -1.27 -8.13
C ASP A 64 8.46 -0.78 -9.10
N THR A 65 7.32 -1.48 -9.20
CA THR A 65 6.18 -1.11 -10.04
C THR A 65 4.85 -1.15 -9.28
N LYS A 66 3.85 -0.41 -9.78
CA LYS A 66 2.50 -0.37 -9.19
C LYS A 66 1.79 -1.73 -9.28
N GLU A 67 2.04 -2.49 -10.35
CA GLU A 67 1.46 -3.84 -10.53
C GLU A 67 2.04 -4.83 -9.53
N GLU A 68 3.38 -4.85 -9.36
CA GLU A 68 4.05 -5.71 -8.38
C GLU A 68 3.62 -5.38 -6.94
N LEU A 69 3.44 -4.09 -6.64
CA LEU A 69 2.94 -3.64 -5.34
C LEU A 69 1.54 -4.19 -5.05
N LEU A 70 0.66 -4.13 -6.04
CA LEU A 70 -0.70 -4.65 -5.94
C LEU A 70 -0.70 -6.17 -5.76
N GLU A 71 0.06 -6.90 -6.57
CA GLU A 71 0.16 -8.36 -6.47
C GLU A 71 0.70 -8.80 -5.11
N THR A 72 1.75 -8.14 -4.62
CA THR A 72 2.33 -8.40 -3.30
C THR A 72 1.29 -8.18 -2.19
N LEU A 73 0.54 -7.09 -2.26
CA LEU A 73 -0.54 -6.80 -1.31
C LEU A 73 -1.64 -7.86 -1.37
N LYS A 74 -2.09 -8.21 -2.57
CA LYS A 74 -3.09 -9.27 -2.77
C LYS A 74 -2.61 -10.61 -2.24
N SER A 75 -1.36 -11.00 -2.49
CA SER A 75 -0.78 -12.25 -1.98
C SER A 75 -0.76 -12.27 -0.45
N GLN A 76 -0.31 -11.17 0.18
CA GLN A 76 -0.31 -11.03 1.64
C GLN A 76 -1.73 -11.12 2.24
N MET A 77 -2.74 -10.61 1.52
CA MET A 77 -4.15 -10.68 1.92
C MET A 77 -4.77 -12.06 1.65
N ALA A 78 -4.39 -12.74 0.55
CA ALA A 78 -4.98 -13.99 0.07
C ALA A 78 -4.36 -15.26 0.67
N GLU A 79 -3.08 -15.25 1.08
CA GLU A 79 -2.38 -16.40 1.69
C GLU A 79 -2.95 -16.86 3.05
N ASN A 80 -4.11 -16.35 3.46
CA ASN A 80 -4.75 -16.68 4.74
C ASN A 80 -6.19 -17.24 4.60
N ASN A 81 -6.58 -17.75 3.41
CA ASN A 81 -7.87 -18.44 3.22
C ASN A 81 -7.80 -19.94 3.55
#